data_AF-A0A0K0XXG1-F1
#
_entry.id   AF-A0A0K0XXG1-F1
#
_cell.length_a   1.000
_cell.length_b   1.000
_cell.length_c   1.000
_cell.angle_alpha   90.00
_cell.angle_beta   90.00
_cell.angle_gamma   90.00
#
_symmetry.space_group_name_H-M   'P 1'
#
loop_
_entity.id
_entity.type
_entity.pdbx_description
1 polymer ?
#
loop_
_entity_poly.entity_id
_entity_poly.type
_entity_poly.pdbx_seq_one_letter_code
_entity_poly.pdbx_strand_id
1 'polypeptide(L)'
;MGGDHSRSDSEGEATGLGLGRMLGFELGLGVLALLLAWAFGVSFAGQFGGGWAGTLLFGMLGTVPMLALLVGLECSNAAWVEALRGFVRRHLIPLFQGVGPSGVFLLALSAGVCEELLFRGVIQTGLAGPFGPWPALLLASLLFGLAHAMTRAYFVLTTVMGLYLGLLQIWTGSLLVPMLVHFLYDWVALAWLLRGRRVAP
;
A
#
# COMPACT_ATOMS: atom_id res chain seq x y z
N MET A 1 37.48 13.36 24.11
CA MET A 1 36.72 13.28 22.85
C MET A 1 36.44 11.80 22.60
N GLY A 2 35.22 11.31 22.86
CA GLY A 2 34.93 9.88 22.75
C GLY A 2 33.44 9.50 22.87
N GLY A 3 32.52 10.42 22.63
CA GLY A 3 31.08 10.23 22.86
C GLY A 3 30.21 10.14 21.60
N ASP A 4 30.80 10.12 20.41
CA ASP A 4 30.05 10.30 19.14
C ASP A 4 29.73 8.97 18.44
N HIS A 5 30.66 7.99 18.47
CA HIS A 5 30.45 6.69 17.79
C HIS A 5 29.37 5.81 18.42
N SER A 6 29.19 5.84 19.74
CA SER A 6 28.18 4.99 20.39
C SER A 6 26.74 5.41 20.09
N ARG A 7 26.52 6.68 19.71
CA ARG A 7 25.19 7.24 19.45
C ARG A 7 24.75 6.99 18.01
N SER A 8 25.65 7.17 17.04
CA SER A 8 25.39 6.86 15.62
C SER A 8 25.06 5.39 15.40
N ASP A 9 25.75 4.49 16.10
CA ASP A 9 25.55 3.05 15.95
C ASP A 9 24.18 2.61 16.51
N SER A 10 23.76 3.19 17.64
CA SER A 10 22.46 2.90 18.26
C SER A 10 21.25 3.40 17.44
N GLU A 11 21.39 4.53 16.75
CA GLU A 11 20.34 5.09 15.89
C GLU A 11 20.21 4.30 14.57
N GLY A 12 21.34 3.88 14.00
CA GLY A 12 21.38 3.00 12.82
C GLY A 12 20.80 1.61 13.07
N GLU A 13 21.07 1.04 14.26
CA GLU A 13 20.55 -0.27 14.64
C GLU A 13 19.03 -0.23 14.92
N ALA A 14 18.55 0.82 15.58
CA ALA A 14 17.12 1.02 15.85
C ALA A 14 16.31 1.24 14.56
N THR A 15 16.85 2.01 13.60
CA THR A 15 16.20 2.22 12.29
C THR A 15 16.21 0.95 11.44
N GLY A 16 17.30 0.19 11.44
CA GLY A 16 17.37 -1.12 10.77
C GLY A 16 16.36 -2.12 11.35
N LEU A 17 16.23 -2.17 12.67
CA LEU A 17 15.26 -3.03 13.35
C LEU A 17 13.81 -2.62 13.04
N GLY A 18 13.52 -1.32 12.95
CA GLY A 18 12.20 -0.80 12.56
C GLY A 18 11.81 -1.20 11.15
N LEU A 19 12.70 -0.97 10.17
CA LEU A 19 12.49 -1.36 8.78
C LEU A 19 12.29 -2.88 8.62
N GLY A 20 13.10 -3.69 9.30
CA GLY A 20 13.00 -5.14 9.24
C GLY A 20 11.64 -5.66 9.73
N ARG A 21 11.06 -5.04 10.77
CA ARG A 21 9.73 -5.42 11.29
C ARG A 21 8.60 -5.08 10.31
N MET A 22 8.68 -3.92 9.66
CA MET A 22 7.68 -3.52 8.65
C MET A 22 7.75 -4.41 7.42
N LEU A 23 8.95 -4.64 6.88
CA LEU A 23 9.12 -5.58 5.76
C LEU A 23 8.68 -7.00 6.13
N GLY A 24 8.99 -7.45 7.35
CA GLY A 24 8.54 -8.76 7.85
C GLY A 24 7.01 -8.87 7.91
N PHE A 25 6.32 -7.80 8.28
CA PHE A 25 4.85 -7.75 8.26
C PHE A 25 4.31 -7.87 6.83
N GLU A 26 4.81 -7.06 5.89
CA GLU A 26 4.38 -7.10 4.48
C GLU A 26 4.63 -8.48 3.84
N LEU A 27 5.83 -9.02 4.01
CA LEU A 27 6.17 -10.35 3.49
C LEU A 27 5.32 -11.45 4.16
N GLY A 28 4.98 -11.27 5.44
CA GLY A 28 4.04 -12.13 6.16
C GLY A 28 2.66 -12.16 5.52
N LEU A 29 2.14 -11.01 5.07
CA LEU A 29 0.88 -10.94 4.31
C LEU A 29 1.00 -11.67 2.96
N GLY A 30 2.14 -11.54 2.28
CA GLY A 30 2.40 -12.28 1.04
C GLY A 30 2.41 -13.79 1.25
N VAL A 31 3.08 -14.28 2.30
CA VAL A 31 3.06 -15.70 2.69
C VAL A 31 1.64 -16.15 3.04
N LEU A 32 0.90 -15.36 3.82
CA LEU A 32 -0.49 -15.64 4.15
C LEU A 32 -1.35 -15.75 2.88
N ALA A 33 -1.16 -14.86 1.90
CA ALA A 33 -1.85 -14.92 0.62
C ALA A 33 -1.58 -16.26 -0.09
N LEU A 34 -0.32 -16.69 -0.17
CA LEU A 34 0.03 -17.97 -0.79
C LEU A 34 -0.59 -19.18 -0.05
N LEU A 35 -0.59 -19.15 1.29
CA LEU A 35 -1.21 -20.20 2.10
C LEU A 35 -2.72 -20.25 1.92
N LEU A 36 -3.39 -19.11 1.87
CA LEU A 36 -4.83 -19.04 1.62
C LEU A 36 -5.17 -19.46 0.18
N ALA A 37 -4.36 -19.05 -0.81
CA ALA A 37 -4.52 -19.49 -2.18
C ALA A 37 -4.46 -21.01 -2.29
N TRP A 38 -3.48 -21.63 -1.62
CA TRP A 38 -3.36 -23.07 -1.54
C TRP A 38 -4.55 -23.73 -0.81
N ALA A 39 -4.93 -23.21 0.36
CA ALA A 39 -5.99 -23.78 1.18
C ALA A 39 -7.38 -23.72 0.52
N PHE A 40 -7.66 -22.67 -0.25
CA PHE A 40 -8.93 -22.44 -0.92
C PHE A 40 -8.91 -22.79 -2.42
N GLY A 41 -7.79 -23.31 -2.93
CA GLY A 41 -7.64 -23.67 -4.35
C GLY A 41 -7.73 -22.48 -5.32
N VAL A 42 -7.39 -21.27 -4.86
CA VAL A 42 -7.39 -20.07 -5.71
C VAL A 42 -6.16 -20.09 -6.60
N SER A 43 -6.37 -20.15 -7.91
CA SER A 43 -5.29 -20.16 -8.88
C SER A 43 -4.84 -18.76 -9.26
N PHE A 44 -3.54 -18.51 -9.23
CA PHE A 44 -2.92 -17.31 -9.81
C PHE A 44 -2.71 -17.43 -11.33
N ALA A 45 -3.00 -18.58 -11.93
CA ALA A 45 -2.85 -18.79 -13.37
C ALA A 45 -3.74 -17.80 -14.13
N GLY A 46 -3.16 -17.09 -15.10
CA GLY A 46 -3.84 -16.06 -15.87
C GLY A 46 -3.98 -14.70 -15.19
N GLN A 47 -3.76 -14.60 -13.88
CA GLN A 47 -3.80 -13.31 -13.17
C GLN A 47 -2.58 -12.42 -13.48
N PHE A 48 -1.45 -13.04 -13.81
CA PHE A 48 -0.23 -12.35 -14.23
C PHE A 48 -0.16 -12.15 -15.76
N GLY A 49 -1.32 -12.18 -16.43
CA GLY A 49 -1.42 -11.95 -17.86
C GLY A 49 -1.20 -10.48 -18.25
N GLY A 50 -1.03 -10.26 -19.56
CA GLY A 50 -0.76 -8.96 -20.15
C GLY A 50 0.73 -8.77 -20.50
N GLY A 51 0.99 -8.07 -21.60
CA GLY A 51 2.36 -7.71 -21.96
C GLY A 51 2.88 -6.59 -21.04
N TRP A 52 4.17 -6.61 -20.73
CA TRP A 52 4.82 -5.62 -19.85
C TRP A 52 4.55 -4.16 -20.26
N ALA A 53 4.46 -3.87 -21.56
CA ALA A 53 4.13 -2.54 -22.06
C ALA A 53 2.73 -2.08 -21.60
N GLY A 54 1.73 -2.96 -21.64
CA GLY A 54 0.37 -2.67 -21.19
C GLY A 54 0.32 -2.50 -19.67
N THR A 55 1.01 -3.36 -18.92
CA THR A 55 1.13 -3.24 -17.46
C THR A 55 1.73 -1.89 -17.05
N LEU A 56 2.83 -1.48 -17.70
CA LEU A 56 3.48 -0.20 -17.42
C LEU A 56 2.56 0.97 -17.78
N LEU A 57 1.92 0.94 -18.96
CA LEU A 57 1.02 2.01 -19.38
C LEU A 57 -0.18 2.16 -18.44
N PHE A 58 -0.92 1.08 -18.19
CA PHE A 58 -2.09 1.12 -17.31
C PHE A 58 -1.71 1.36 -15.85
N GLY A 59 -0.54 0.88 -15.40
CA GLY A 59 -0.02 1.16 -14.07
C GLY A 59 0.31 2.64 -13.88
N MET A 60 1.01 3.26 -14.83
CA MET A 60 1.32 4.70 -14.78
C MET A 60 0.04 5.54 -14.84
N LEU A 61 -0.85 5.25 -15.79
CA LEU A 61 -2.13 5.98 -15.94
C LEU A 61 -3.03 5.77 -14.72
N GLY A 62 -3.08 4.56 -14.18
CA GLY A 62 -3.87 4.23 -12.99
C GLY A 62 -3.34 4.88 -11.71
N THR A 63 -2.06 5.23 -11.66
CA THR A 63 -1.48 5.96 -10.53
C THR A 63 -1.95 7.42 -10.49
N VAL A 64 -2.22 8.02 -11.65
CA VAL A 64 -2.56 9.45 -11.76
C VAL A 64 -3.80 9.84 -10.93
N PRO A 65 -4.96 9.14 -11.01
CA PRO A 65 -6.12 9.47 -10.18
C PRO A 65 -5.85 9.42 -8.67
N MET A 66 -5.02 8.47 -8.22
CA MET A 66 -4.69 8.34 -6.80
C MET A 66 -3.77 9.48 -6.33
N LEU A 67 -2.81 9.89 -7.16
CA LEU A 67 -1.98 11.06 -6.87
C LEU A 67 -2.79 12.36 -6.93
N ALA A 68 -3.72 12.49 -7.87
CA ALA A 68 -4.64 13.62 -7.92
C ALA A 68 -5.51 13.69 -6.66
N LEU A 69 -5.98 12.54 -6.15
CA LEU A 69 -6.68 12.45 -4.87
C LEU A 69 -5.78 12.88 -3.71
N LEU A 70 -4.53 12.41 -3.64
CA LEU A 70 -3.57 12.84 -2.63
C LEU A 70 -3.36 14.36 -2.64
N VAL A 71 -3.13 14.95 -3.82
CA VAL A 71 -2.95 16.40 -3.97
C VAL A 71 -4.24 17.13 -3.57
N GLY A 72 -5.41 16.65 -3.99
CA GLY A 72 -6.70 17.21 -3.59
C GLY A 72 -6.92 17.18 -2.08
N LEU A 73 -6.52 16.09 -1.42
CA LEU A 73 -6.54 15.99 0.03
C LEU A 73 -5.54 16.95 0.68
N GLU A 74 -4.31 17.08 0.19
CA GLU A 74 -3.35 18.05 0.75
C GLU A 74 -3.80 19.51 0.57
N CYS A 75 -4.45 19.85 -0.54
CA CYS A 75 -4.96 21.20 -0.81
C CYS A 75 -6.28 21.52 -0.09
N SER A 76 -6.95 20.53 0.50
CA SER A 76 -8.26 20.72 1.13
C SER A 76 -8.15 21.28 2.55
N ASN A 77 -9.01 22.24 2.89
CA ASN A 77 -9.17 22.79 4.25
C ASN A 77 -10.41 22.23 4.96
N ALA A 78 -10.98 21.14 4.46
CA ALA A 78 -12.12 20.51 5.12
C ALA A 78 -11.68 19.90 6.46
N ALA A 79 -12.46 20.12 7.52
CA ALA A 79 -12.11 19.72 8.89
C ALA A 79 -11.79 18.21 9.03
N TRP A 80 -12.50 17.35 8.29
CA TRP A 80 -12.24 15.91 8.31
C TRP A 80 -10.90 15.54 7.63
N VAL A 81 -10.47 16.31 6.63
CA VAL A 81 -9.18 16.12 5.95
C VAL A 81 -8.05 16.61 6.83
N GLU A 82 -8.23 17.73 7.52
CA GLU A 82 -7.26 18.21 8.52
C GLU A 82 -7.08 17.20 9.65
N ALA A 83 -8.17 16.61 10.15
CA ALA A 83 -8.12 15.54 11.14
C ALA A 83 -7.37 14.31 10.62
N LEU A 84 -7.62 13.90 9.37
CA LEU A 84 -6.91 12.80 8.71
C LEU A 84 -5.41 13.09 8.56
N ARG A 85 -5.04 14.26 8.02
CA ARG A 85 -3.63 14.68 7.90
C ARG A 85 -2.95 14.74 9.27
N GLY A 86 -3.65 15.25 10.28
CA GLY A 86 -3.17 15.29 11.66
C GLY A 86 -2.93 13.88 12.23
N PHE A 87 -3.80 12.92 11.92
CA PHE A 87 -3.60 11.51 12.29
C PHE A 87 -2.37 10.92 11.58
N VAL A 88 -2.28 11.04 10.25
CA VAL A 88 -1.15 10.55 9.45
C VAL A 88 0.18 11.12 9.98
N ARG A 89 0.24 12.43 10.25
CA ARG A 89 1.45 13.11 10.72
C ARG A 89 1.87 12.73 12.14
N ARG A 90 0.92 12.38 13.01
CA ARG A 90 1.18 12.03 14.43
C ARG A 90 1.42 10.55 14.65
N HIS A 91 0.84 9.68 13.83
CA HIS A 91 0.87 8.23 14.07
C HIS A 91 1.59 7.45 12.98
N LEU A 92 1.36 7.78 11.70
CA LEU A 92 1.95 7.00 10.59
C LEU A 92 3.35 7.50 10.23
N ILE A 93 3.55 8.79 10.02
CA ILE A 93 4.86 9.35 9.64
C ILE A 93 5.98 8.97 10.62
N PRO A 94 5.79 9.00 11.96
CA PRO A 94 6.82 8.58 12.90
C PRO A 94 7.31 7.14 12.72
N LEU A 95 6.47 6.23 12.22
CA LEU A 95 6.88 4.84 11.96
C LEU A 95 7.99 4.79 10.90
N PHE A 96 7.95 5.67 9.92
CA PHE A 96 8.92 5.71 8.82
C PHE A 96 10.09 6.68 9.08
N GLN A 97 10.18 7.27 10.27
CA GLN A 97 11.31 8.15 10.61
C GLN A 97 12.62 7.38 10.63
N GLY A 98 13.64 7.94 9.98
CA GLY A 98 14.96 7.30 9.84
C GLY A 98 15.04 6.23 8.75
N VAL A 99 13.93 5.87 8.10
CA VAL A 99 13.96 5.00 6.91
C VAL A 99 14.48 5.80 5.71
N GLY A 100 15.58 5.32 5.12
CA GLY A 100 16.17 5.91 3.93
C GLY A 100 15.29 5.74 2.67
N PRO A 101 15.57 6.48 1.57
CA PRO A 101 14.79 6.39 0.34
C PRO A 101 14.67 4.97 -0.24
N SER A 102 15.74 4.18 -0.13
CA SER A 102 15.74 2.77 -0.54
C SER A 102 14.81 1.91 0.33
N GLY A 103 14.78 2.15 1.65
CA GLY A 103 13.86 1.47 2.56
C GLY A 103 12.40 1.82 2.26
N VAL A 104 12.10 3.10 1.98
CA VAL A 104 10.75 3.53 1.55
C VAL A 104 10.35 2.84 0.24
N PHE A 105 11.25 2.76 -0.73
CA PHE A 105 11.00 2.06 -1.99
C PHE A 105 10.70 0.58 -1.75
N LEU A 106 11.52 -0.10 -0.92
CA LEU A 106 11.32 -1.52 -0.63
C LEU A 106 10.00 -1.78 0.11
N LEU A 107 9.64 -0.91 1.06
CA LEU A 107 8.37 -1.01 1.79
C LEU A 107 7.18 -0.82 0.87
N ALA A 108 7.19 0.22 0.04
CA ALA A 108 6.12 0.47 -0.92
C ALA A 108 6.00 -0.67 -1.93
N LEU A 109 7.13 -1.24 -2.38
CA LEU A 109 7.14 -2.38 -3.29
C LEU A 109 6.58 -3.62 -2.61
N SER A 110 6.99 -3.91 -1.37
CA SER A 110 6.50 -5.05 -0.62
C SER A 110 5.00 -4.94 -0.33
N ALA A 111 4.52 -3.77 0.08
CA ALA A 111 3.10 -3.52 0.33
C ALA A 111 2.29 -3.69 -0.96
N GLY A 112 2.69 -2.98 -2.03
CA GLY A 112 2.01 -3.06 -3.32
C GLY A 112 1.96 -4.47 -3.91
N VAL A 113 2.96 -5.32 -3.66
CA VAL A 113 2.93 -6.73 -4.10
C VAL A 113 2.13 -7.60 -3.14
N CYS A 114 2.44 -7.58 -1.86
CA CYS A 114 1.93 -8.54 -0.88
C CYS A 114 0.46 -8.28 -0.54
N GLU A 115 0.06 -7.02 -0.40
CA GLU A 115 -1.34 -6.69 -0.15
C GLU A 115 -2.20 -6.99 -1.39
N GLU A 116 -1.75 -6.66 -2.59
CA GLU A 116 -2.52 -6.99 -3.80
C GLU A 116 -2.60 -8.50 -4.04
N LEU A 117 -1.55 -9.26 -3.75
CA LEU A 117 -1.63 -10.73 -3.73
C LEU A 117 -2.76 -11.21 -2.81
N LEU A 118 -2.83 -10.70 -1.59
CA LEU A 118 -3.84 -11.10 -0.61
C LEU A 118 -5.25 -10.67 -1.03
N PHE A 119 -5.45 -9.37 -1.23
CA PHE A 119 -6.79 -8.81 -1.40
C PHE A 119 -7.35 -9.05 -2.80
N ARG A 120 -6.53 -8.94 -3.85
CA ARG A 120 -7.01 -9.00 -5.25
C ARG A 120 -6.74 -10.37 -5.83
N GLY A 121 -5.55 -10.91 -5.54
CA GLY A 121 -5.15 -12.22 -6.02
C GLY A 121 -5.93 -13.37 -5.38
N VAL A 122 -6.22 -13.26 -4.07
CA VAL A 122 -6.86 -14.34 -3.29
C VAL A 122 -8.29 -14.00 -2.89
N ILE A 123 -8.50 -12.93 -2.13
CA ILE A 123 -9.83 -12.63 -1.58
C ILE A 123 -10.82 -12.27 -2.70
N GLN A 124 -10.50 -11.28 -3.55
CA GLN A 124 -11.38 -10.87 -4.65
C GLN A 124 -11.58 -12.01 -5.66
N THR A 125 -10.50 -12.61 -6.18
CA THR A 125 -10.62 -13.72 -7.15
C THR A 125 -11.35 -14.94 -6.55
N GLY A 126 -11.06 -15.30 -5.30
CA GLY A 126 -11.68 -16.43 -4.62
C GLY A 126 -13.17 -16.22 -4.38
N LEU A 127 -13.59 -15.01 -3.98
CA LEU A 127 -15.01 -14.67 -3.80
C LEU A 127 -15.75 -14.51 -5.13
N ALA A 128 -15.06 -14.17 -6.22
CA ALA A 128 -15.69 -13.97 -7.52
C ALA A 128 -16.32 -15.24 -8.10
N GLY A 129 -15.80 -16.43 -7.76
CA GLY A 129 -16.38 -17.71 -8.16
C GLY A 129 -17.82 -17.92 -7.61
N PRO A 130 -18.02 -17.96 -6.29
CA PRO A 130 -19.34 -18.21 -5.69
C PRO A 130 -20.28 -17.00 -5.73
N PHE A 131 -19.78 -15.76 -5.68
CA PHE A 131 -20.62 -14.57 -5.52
C PHE A 131 -20.65 -13.66 -6.77
N GLY A 132 -19.81 -13.92 -7.77
CA GLY A 132 -19.64 -13.04 -8.92
C GLY A 132 -18.69 -11.86 -8.65
N PRO A 133 -18.29 -11.12 -9.71
CA PRO A 133 -17.21 -10.14 -9.62
C PRO A 133 -17.55 -8.91 -8.78
N TRP A 134 -18.80 -8.44 -8.79
CA TRP A 134 -19.19 -7.20 -8.09
C TRP A 134 -19.29 -7.36 -6.57
N PRO A 135 -19.93 -8.41 -6.02
CA PRO A 135 -19.89 -8.63 -4.57
C PRO A 135 -18.48 -8.94 -4.07
N ALA A 136 -17.69 -9.67 -4.85
CA ALA A 136 -16.29 -9.94 -4.52
C ALA A 136 -15.44 -8.67 -4.45
N LEU A 137 -15.58 -7.78 -5.43
CA LEU A 137 -14.96 -6.44 -5.42
C LEU A 137 -15.32 -5.66 -4.16
N LEU A 138 -16.62 -5.57 -3.83
CA LEU A 138 -17.09 -4.82 -2.68
C LEU A 138 -16.54 -5.40 -1.37
N LEU A 139 -16.64 -6.72 -1.19
CA LEU A 139 -16.18 -7.38 0.03
C LEU A 139 -14.66 -7.30 0.19
N ALA A 140 -13.89 -7.55 -0.86
CA ALA A 140 -12.43 -7.42 -0.81
C ALA A 140 -12.01 -5.98 -0.48
N SER A 141 -12.71 -4.98 -1.04
CA SER A 141 -12.42 -3.56 -0.78
C SER A 141 -12.79 -3.13 0.64
N LEU A 142 -13.89 -3.64 1.19
CA LEU A 142 -14.27 -3.41 2.58
C LEU A 142 -13.26 -4.05 3.55
N LEU A 143 -12.79 -5.26 3.24
CA LEU A 143 -11.75 -5.92 4.04
C LEU A 143 -10.41 -5.16 3.96
N PHE A 144 -10.05 -4.65 2.78
CA PHE A 144 -8.89 -3.78 2.61
C PHE A 144 -9.00 -2.52 3.46
N GLY A 145 -10.15 -1.84 3.41
CA GLY A 145 -10.42 -0.70 4.26
C GLY A 145 -10.37 -1.03 5.75
N LEU A 146 -10.92 -2.19 6.13
CA LEU A 146 -10.94 -2.64 7.53
C LEU A 146 -9.53 -2.89 8.07
N ALA A 147 -8.63 -3.45 7.25
CA ALA A 147 -7.21 -3.60 7.60
C ALA A 147 -6.54 -2.25 7.90
N HIS A 148 -7.08 -1.16 7.34
CA HIS A 148 -6.60 0.21 7.51
C HIS A 148 -7.49 1.05 8.45
N ALA A 149 -8.39 0.45 9.22
CA ALA A 149 -9.42 1.17 9.97
C ALA A 149 -8.92 1.87 11.26
N MET A 150 -7.86 2.66 11.16
CA MET A 150 -7.32 3.43 12.29
C MET A 150 -8.17 4.65 12.63
N THR A 151 -8.84 5.21 11.62
CA THR A 151 -9.87 6.25 11.78
C THR A 151 -10.99 5.97 10.79
N ARG A 152 -12.19 6.51 11.04
CA ARG A 152 -13.32 6.38 10.10
C ARG A 152 -12.99 6.95 8.72
N ALA A 153 -12.31 8.10 8.68
CA ALA A 153 -11.91 8.72 7.41
C ALA A 153 -10.90 7.85 6.66
N TYR A 154 -9.92 7.28 7.36
CA TYR A 154 -8.91 6.42 6.75
C TYR A 154 -9.50 5.09 6.26
N PHE A 155 -10.43 4.49 7.01
CA PHE A 155 -11.23 3.34 6.58
C PHE A 155 -11.99 3.62 5.26
N VAL A 156 -12.73 4.73 5.21
CA VAL A 156 -13.51 5.09 4.00
C VAL A 156 -12.58 5.32 2.81
N LEU A 157 -11.49 6.08 3.01
CA LEU A 157 -10.54 6.39 1.94
C LEU A 157 -9.89 5.13 1.37
N THR A 158 -9.39 4.26 2.23
CA THR A 158 -8.74 3.00 1.82
C THR A 158 -9.74 2.01 1.24
N THR A 159 -11.00 1.99 1.68
CA THR A 159 -12.07 1.23 1.01
C THR A 159 -12.28 1.71 -0.43
N VAL A 160 -12.33 3.04 -0.65
CA VAL A 160 -12.50 3.63 -1.99
C VAL A 160 -11.29 3.36 -2.88
N MET A 161 -10.07 3.50 -2.35
CA MET A 161 -8.86 3.09 -3.06
C MET A 161 -8.90 1.59 -3.37
N GLY A 162 -9.42 0.79 -2.45
CA GLY A 162 -9.53 -0.63 -2.65
C GLY A 162 -10.49 -1.03 -3.77
N LEU A 163 -11.62 -0.33 -3.87
CA LEU A 163 -12.56 -0.45 -5.00
C LEU A 163 -11.88 -0.08 -6.32
N TYR A 164 -11.10 1.00 -6.32
CA TYR A 164 -10.38 1.45 -7.49
C TYR A 164 -9.37 0.41 -7.99
N LEU A 165 -8.52 -0.11 -7.10
CA LEU A 165 -7.53 -1.15 -7.44
C LEU A 165 -8.20 -2.45 -7.90
N GLY A 166 -9.30 -2.85 -7.24
CA GLY A 166 -10.07 -4.02 -7.65
C GLY A 166 -10.74 -3.85 -9.03
N LEU A 167 -11.24 -2.66 -9.35
CA LEU A 167 -11.77 -2.33 -10.68
C LEU A 167 -10.68 -2.38 -11.76
N LEU A 168 -9.46 -1.90 -11.46
CA LEU A 168 -8.33 -2.02 -12.37
C LEU A 168 -7.99 -3.48 -12.67
N GLN A 169 -8.00 -4.36 -11.65
CA GLN A 169 -7.81 -5.80 -11.85
C GLN A 169 -8.89 -6.39 -12.77
N ILE A 170 -10.17 -6.07 -12.52
CA ILE A 170 -11.29 -6.58 -13.32
C ILE A 170 -11.20 -6.10 -14.77
N TRP A 171 -10.89 -4.81 -14.97
CA TRP A 171 -10.85 -4.21 -16.30
C TRP A 171 -9.65 -4.66 -17.13
N THR A 172 -8.47 -4.77 -16.51
CA THR A 172 -7.25 -5.17 -17.21
C THR A 172 -7.04 -6.68 -17.27
N GLY A 173 -7.72 -7.44 -16.41
CA GLY A 173 -7.49 -8.87 -16.22
C GLY A 173 -6.09 -9.19 -15.65
N SER A 174 -5.36 -8.19 -15.16
CA SER A 174 -3.98 -8.33 -14.71
C SER A 174 -3.82 -7.85 -13.27
N LEU A 175 -3.23 -8.69 -12.43
CA LEU A 175 -2.87 -8.36 -11.05
C LEU A 175 -1.62 -7.47 -10.99
N LEU A 176 -0.79 -7.49 -12.03
CA LEU A 176 0.40 -6.64 -12.09
C LEU A 176 0.05 -5.15 -12.17
N VAL A 177 -1.10 -4.80 -12.75
CA VAL A 177 -1.56 -3.40 -12.87
C VAL A 177 -1.86 -2.81 -11.48
N PRO A 178 -2.78 -3.36 -10.66
CA PRO A 178 -3.02 -2.82 -9.32
C PRO A 178 -1.78 -2.91 -8.42
N MET A 179 -0.93 -3.93 -8.54
CA MET A 179 0.35 -3.99 -7.83
C MET A 179 1.23 -2.78 -8.12
N LEU A 180 1.40 -2.47 -9.41
CA LEU A 180 2.22 -1.33 -9.84
C LEU A 180 1.60 0.00 -9.41
N VAL A 181 0.27 0.16 -9.53
CA VAL A 181 -0.45 1.36 -9.08
C VAL A 181 -0.29 1.58 -7.58
N HIS A 182 -0.50 0.54 -6.78
CA HIS A 182 -0.40 0.60 -5.32
C HIS A 182 1.04 0.95 -4.90
N PHE A 183 2.03 0.21 -5.43
CA PHE A 183 3.45 0.50 -5.18
C PHE A 183 3.82 1.95 -5.53
N LEU A 184 3.47 2.42 -6.73
CA LEU A 184 3.84 3.77 -7.17
C LEU A 184 3.17 4.85 -6.33
N TYR A 185 1.89 4.66 -5.99
CA TYR A 185 1.17 5.57 -5.11
C TYR A 185 1.85 5.67 -3.74
N ASP A 186 2.10 4.53 -3.08
CA ASP A 186 2.71 4.49 -1.75
C ASP A 186 4.12 5.07 -1.76
N TRP A 187 4.92 4.72 -2.77
CA TRP A 187 6.28 5.21 -2.88
C TRP A 187 6.31 6.75 -3.00
N VAL A 188 5.46 7.31 -3.87
CA VAL A 188 5.37 8.77 -4.06
C VAL A 188 4.77 9.44 -2.82
N ALA A 189 3.69 8.90 -2.25
CA ALA A 189 3.01 9.47 -1.09
C ALA A 189 3.94 9.49 0.13
N LEU A 190 4.62 8.38 0.43
CA LEU A 190 5.58 8.30 1.55
C LEU A 190 6.78 9.20 1.30
N ALA A 191 7.36 9.20 0.10
CA ALA A 191 8.49 10.08 -0.23
C ALA A 191 8.11 11.56 -0.07
N TRP A 192 6.92 11.95 -0.51
CA TRP A 192 6.38 13.29 -0.34
C TRP A 192 6.21 13.67 1.14
N LEU A 193 5.52 12.83 1.90
CA LEU A 193 5.23 13.06 3.32
C LEU A 193 6.50 13.12 4.18
N LEU A 194 7.52 12.32 3.85
CA LEU A 194 8.79 12.28 4.58
C LEU A 194 9.75 13.41 4.18
N ARG A 195 9.65 13.95 2.96
CA ARG A 195 10.46 15.10 2.51
C ARG A 195 10.26 16.34 3.38
N GLY A 196 9.03 16.58 3.85
CA GLY A 196 8.67 17.73 4.69
C GLY A 196 9.33 17.78 6.07
N ARG A 197 10.09 16.74 6.48
CA ARG A 197 10.78 16.66 7.77
C ARG A 197 12.31 16.76 7.68
N ARG A 198 12.91 16.90 6.49
CA ARG A 198 14.36 17.14 6.35
C ARG A 198 14.78 18.59 6.60
N VAL A 199 13.87 19.45 7.06
CA VAL A 199 14.13 20.85 7.39
C VAL A 199 13.74 21.10 8.85
N ALA A 200 14.56 20.60 9.75
CA ALA A 200 14.70 21.15 11.10
C ALA A 200 16.19 21.04 11.44
N PRO A 201 16.94 22.15 11.47
CA PRO A 201 18.31 22.17 11.97
C PRO A 201 18.35 21.91 13.49
#